data_AF-A0A7S9E256-F1
#
_entry.id   AF-A0A7S9E256-F1
#
_cell.length_a   1.000
_cell.length_b   1.000
_cell.length_c   1.000
_cell.angle_alpha   90.00
_cell.angle_beta   90.00
_cell.angle_gamma   90.00
#
_symmetry.space_group_name_H-M   'P 1'
#
loop_
_entity.id
_entity.type
_entity.pdbx_description
1 polymer ?
#
loop_
_entity_poly.entity_id
_entity_poly.type
_entity_poly.pdbx_seq_one_letter_code
_entity_poly.pdbx_strand_id
1 'polypeptide(L)'
;MRLRAEVRRAGRWRFATESPAHGRQNSKADVVLGLDNNLLEAAAQSKLFAKSNVPASAVSVPGGWDNDTFVPYDYGYFAFVYDKNKLANPPKSLKELVEGPQNGGSSMKIRVPAPRTGPAAVDAKGLWRSSARGTAEAGRENRYRHQRLERSLWSVPERESDTVLSYTTSPAYHMIEEKKDNYAAANFAEGHYLQVEVAARTAASKQPELAEKFLKFMVSHGFQNAIPTGNWMYPVTGHPAGRV
;
A
#
# COMPACT_ATOMS: atom_id res chain seq x y z
N MET A 1 -11.31 15.59 26.95
CA MET A 1 -10.81 14.22 27.16
C MET A 1 -9.58 14.03 26.27
N ARG A 2 -8.38 13.79 26.83
CA ARG A 2 -7.15 13.54 26.03
C ARG A 2 -7.04 12.05 25.73
N LEU A 3 -7.03 11.66 24.46
CA LEU A 3 -6.65 10.30 24.03
C LEU A 3 -5.14 10.14 24.22
N ARG A 4 -4.69 9.10 24.94
CA ARG A 4 -3.29 8.66 24.95
C ARG A 4 -3.20 7.40 24.10
N ALA A 5 -2.36 7.43 23.07
CA ALA A 5 -2.07 6.27 22.23
C ALA A 5 -0.59 5.88 22.40
N GLU A 6 -0.32 4.59 22.59
CA GLU A 6 1.02 4.03 22.49
C GLU A 6 1.16 3.34 21.14
N VAL A 7 2.05 3.84 20.28
CA VAL A 7 2.30 3.26 18.97
C VAL A 7 3.44 2.25 19.07
N ARG A 8 3.15 0.98 18.76
CA ARG A 8 4.17 -0.08 18.69
C ARG A 8 4.24 -0.60 17.27
N ARG A 9 5.38 -0.40 16.60
CA ARG A 9 5.60 -0.92 15.24
C ARG A 9 5.80 -2.44 15.32
N ALA A 10 4.84 -3.20 14.79
CA ALA A 10 4.98 -4.65 14.65
C ALA A 10 5.83 -4.98 13.42
N GLY A 11 7.05 -5.48 13.61
CA GLY A 11 7.76 -6.16 12.55
C GLY A 11 7.22 -7.59 12.41
N ARG A 12 6.78 -7.98 11.21
CA ARG A 12 6.37 -9.34 10.79
C ARG A 12 4.89 -9.72 11.04
N TRP A 13 4.05 -9.56 10.01
CA TRP A 13 2.84 -10.37 9.85
C TRP A 13 3.23 -11.68 9.15
N ARG A 14 3.33 -12.78 9.90
CA ARG A 14 3.35 -14.13 9.30
C ARG A 14 1.91 -14.65 9.29
N PHE A 15 1.32 -14.75 8.10
CA PHE A 15 0.13 -15.57 7.89
C PHE A 15 0.51 -17.02 8.18
N ALA A 16 0.11 -17.54 9.33
CA ALA A 16 0.35 -18.93 9.66
C ALA A 16 -0.75 -19.77 8.99
N THR A 17 -0.36 -20.55 7.99
CA THR A 17 -1.08 -21.75 7.55
C THR A 17 -0.62 -23.00 8.33
N GLU A 18 -0.07 -22.83 9.54
CA GLU A 18 0.32 -23.96 10.40
C GLU A 18 -0.38 -23.87 11.77
N SER A 19 -1.29 -24.83 11.96
CA SER A 19 -1.93 -25.39 13.16
C SER A 19 -2.31 -24.53 14.39
N PRO A 20 -3.48 -24.83 15.01
CA PRO A 20 -4.02 -24.12 16.16
C PRO A 20 -3.45 -24.69 17.46
N ALA A 21 -2.23 -24.32 17.81
CA ALA A 21 -1.74 -24.55 19.16
C ALA A 21 -0.73 -23.45 19.52
N HIS A 22 -1.03 -22.72 20.59
CA HIS A 22 -0.19 -21.72 21.27
C HIS A 22 -0.37 -20.25 20.84
N GLY A 23 -1.33 -19.58 21.50
CA GLY A 23 -1.17 -18.21 21.99
C GLY A 23 -1.42 -17.05 21.02
N ARG A 24 -2.69 -16.70 20.74
CA ARG A 24 -3.05 -15.43 20.06
C ARG A 24 -4.13 -14.59 20.73
N GLN A 25 -4.57 -14.94 21.93
CA GLN A 25 -5.48 -14.09 22.73
C GLN A 25 -4.75 -13.04 23.60
N ASN A 26 -3.40 -12.99 23.58
CA ASN A 26 -2.60 -12.11 24.43
C ASN A 26 -2.06 -10.85 23.72
N SER A 27 -2.65 -10.44 22.60
CA SER A 27 -2.27 -9.17 21.98
C SER A 27 -2.60 -8.01 22.92
N LYS A 28 -1.63 -7.12 23.15
CA LYS A 28 -1.84 -5.88 23.91
C LYS A 28 -2.43 -4.74 23.04
N ALA A 29 -2.64 -4.98 21.74
CA ALA A 29 -3.11 -3.96 20.83
C ALA A 29 -4.64 -3.85 20.86
N ASP A 30 -5.16 -2.63 21.03
CA ASP A 30 -6.59 -2.33 20.91
C ASP A 30 -7.00 -2.05 19.46
N VAL A 31 -6.09 -1.47 18.67
CA VAL A 31 -6.26 -1.16 17.25
C VAL A 31 -5.03 -1.64 16.49
N VAL A 32 -5.25 -2.21 15.31
CA VAL A 32 -4.23 -2.45 14.30
C VAL A 32 -4.48 -1.47 13.16
N LEU A 33 -3.46 -0.68 12.83
CA LEU A 33 -3.45 0.29 11.73
C LEU A 33 -2.32 -0.09 10.76
N GLY A 34 -2.60 -0.07 9.46
CA GLY A 34 -1.65 -0.45 8.41
C GLY A 34 -1.82 -1.90 7.93
N LEU A 35 -3.04 -2.42 7.96
CA LEU A 35 -3.43 -3.48 7.02
C LEU A 35 -3.87 -2.80 5.71
N ASP A 36 -4.14 -3.58 4.67
CA ASP A 36 -4.70 -3.06 3.42
C ASP A 36 -5.76 -3.99 2.82
N ASN A 37 -6.31 -3.58 1.68
CA ASN A 37 -7.28 -4.32 0.90
C ASN A 37 -6.84 -5.73 0.49
N ASN A 38 -5.53 -6.00 0.37
CA ASN A 38 -5.01 -7.33 0.01
C ASN A 38 -4.97 -8.30 1.18
N LEU A 39 -5.03 -7.79 2.42
CA LEU A 39 -4.96 -8.59 3.63
C LEU A 39 -6.34 -8.87 4.25
N LEU A 40 -7.42 -8.28 3.73
CA LEU A 40 -8.76 -8.33 4.34
C LEU A 40 -9.29 -9.75 4.54
N GLU A 41 -9.16 -10.63 3.53
CA GLU A 41 -9.69 -11.99 3.61
C GLU A 41 -9.01 -12.78 4.73
N ALA A 42 -7.67 -12.78 4.73
CA ALA A 42 -6.89 -13.47 5.75
C ALA A 42 -7.07 -12.85 7.15
N ALA A 43 -7.20 -11.52 7.22
CA ALA A 43 -7.50 -10.82 8.46
C ALA A 43 -8.89 -11.18 9.01
N ALA A 44 -9.92 -11.26 8.16
CA ALA A 44 -11.26 -11.68 8.54
C ALA A 44 -11.28 -13.14 9.03
N GLN A 45 -10.64 -14.05 8.29
CA GLN A 45 -10.55 -15.47 8.66
C GLN A 45 -9.81 -15.71 9.99
N SER A 46 -8.91 -14.79 10.38
CA SER A 46 -8.20 -14.88 11.65
C SER A 46 -9.10 -14.76 12.88
N LYS A 47 -10.29 -14.14 12.73
CA LYS A 47 -11.22 -13.80 13.82
C LYS A 47 -10.59 -12.96 14.94
N LEU A 48 -9.48 -12.27 14.66
CA LEU A 48 -8.78 -11.41 15.62
C LEU A 48 -9.38 -9.99 15.71
N PHE A 49 -10.28 -9.64 14.80
CA PHE A 49 -10.86 -8.30 14.67
C PHE A 49 -12.35 -8.32 14.95
N ALA A 50 -12.88 -7.19 15.39
CA ALA A 50 -14.29 -7.02 15.69
C ALA A 50 -14.86 -5.78 15.00
N LYS A 51 -16.19 -5.74 14.84
CA LYS A 51 -16.92 -4.71 14.10
C LYS A 51 -16.50 -3.30 14.51
N SER A 52 -16.21 -2.45 13.55
CA SER A 52 -15.72 -1.09 13.76
C SER A 52 -16.78 -0.13 14.29
N ASN A 53 -18.07 -0.39 13.98
CA ASN A 53 -19.20 0.52 14.19
C ASN A 53 -18.97 1.92 13.57
N VAL A 54 -18.13 1.99 12.54
CA VAL A 54 -17.97 3.17 11.67
C VAL A 54 -18.89 2.96 10.46
N PRO A 55 -19.81 3.90 10.15
CA PRO A 55 -20.65 3.79 8.97
C PRO A 55 -19.80 3.73 7.69
N ALA A 56 -20.12 2.81 6.77
CA ALA A 56 -19.45 2.75 5.47
C ALA A 56 -19.59 4.06 4.67
N SER A 57 -20.68 4.80 4.87
CA SER A 57 -20.90 6.13 4.29
C SER A 57 -19.94 7.21 4.80
N ALA A 58 -19.18 6.95 5.87
CA ALA A 58 -18.17 7.87 6.38
C ALA A 58 -16.88 7.86 5.53
N VAL A 59 -16.73 6.91 4.61
CA VAL A 59 -15.55 6.78 3.75
C VAL A 59 -15.95 6.77 2.27
N SER A 60 -15.06 7.28 1.43
CA SER A 60 -15.17 7.23 -0.02
C SER A 60 -13.81 6.84 -0.60
N VAL A 61 -13.75 5.69 -1.24
CA VAL A 61 -12.55 5.16 -1.91
C VAL A 61 -12.92 4.68 -3.32
N PRO A 62 -11.96 4.67 -4.25
CA PRO A 62 -12.21 4.14 -5.60
C PRO A 62 -12.71 2.69 -5.55
N GLY A 63 -13.81 2.41 -6.24
CA GLY A 63 -14.47 1.09 -6.22
C GLY A 63 -15.47 0.88 -5.08
N GLY A 64 -15.62 1.86 -4.17
CA GLY A 64 -16.51 1.78 -3.02
C GLY A 64 -15.94 0.98 -1.86
N TRP A 65 -16.63 1.03 -0.72
CA TRP A 65 -16.24 0.28 0.47
C TRP A 65 -17.48 -0.22 1.20
N ASP A 66 -17.55 -1.53 1.43
CA ASP A 66 -18.59 -2.17 2.23
C ASP A 66 -17.94 -3.21 3.15
N ASN A 67 -17.58 -2.76 4.35
CA ASN A 67 -16.99 -3.62 5.37
C ASN A 67 -17.34 -3.11 6.77
N ASP A 68 -17.84 -3.99 7.63
CA ASP A 68 -18.28 -3.63 8.97
C ASP A 68 -17.17 -3.71 10.04
N THR A 69 -15.96 -4.13 9.65
CA THR A 69 -14.84 -4.44 10.55
C THR A 69 -13.61 -3.60 10.25
N PHE A 70 -13.23 -3.48 8.97
CA PHE A 70 -12.04 -2.77 8.52
C PHE A 70 -12.42 -1.40 7.97
N VAL A 71 -11.81 -0.36 8.54
CA VAL A 71 -12.09 1.04 8.22
C VAL A 71 -10.93 1.62 7.41
N PRO A 72 -11.15 2.07 6.18
CA PRO A 72 -10.17 2.80 5.40
C PRO A 72 -9.74 4.07 6.11
N TYR A 73 -8.46 4.43 5.99
CA TYR A 73 -7.97 5.72 6.47
C TYR A 73 -7.21 6.52 5.43
N ASP A 74 -6.63 5.85 4.44
CA ASP A 74 -6.11 6.46 3.22
C ASP A 74 -6.16 5.48 2.05
N TYR A 75 -5.88 5.98 0.85
CA TYR A 75 -5.64 5.15 -0.31
C TYR A 75 -4.57 5.77 -1.22
N GLY A 76 -3.98 4.95 -2.07
CA GLY A 76 -2.96 5.37 -3.01
C GLY A 76 -2.85 4.42 -4.18
N TYR A 77 -2.08 4.84 -5.18
CA TYR A 77 -1.81 4.01 -6.34
C TYR A 77 -0.33 3.78 -6.45
N PHE A 78 0.09 2.52 -6.53
CA PHE A 78 1.50 2.20 -6.70
C PHE A 78 2.01 2.66 -8.06
N ALA A 79 3.21 3.23 -8.07
CA ALA A 79 3.90 3.67 -9.27
C ALA A 79 5.42 3.56 -9.12
N PHE A 80 6.11 3.54 -10.25
CA PHE A 80 7.56 3.66 -10.28
C PHE A 80 7.94 5.13 -10.29
N VAL A 81 8.57 5.59 -9.21
CA VAL A 81 9.05 6.97 -9.07
C VAL A 81 10.49 7.03 -9.57
N TYR A 82 10.81 8.07 -10.32
CA TYR A 82 12.11 8.29 -10.93
C TYR A 82 12.54 9.74 -10.81
N ASP A 83 13.84 9.98 -10.96
CA ASP A 83 14.43 11.31 -11.05
C ASP A 83 14.52 11.73 -12.53
N LYS A 84 13.76 12.75 -12.93
CA LYS A 84 13.72 13.29 -14.30
C LYS A 84 15.09 13.74 -14.80
N ASN A 85 16.00 14.11 -13.90
CA ASN A 85 17.36 14.52 -14.27
C ASN A 85 18.24 13.33 -14.67
N LYS A 86 17.89 12.12 -14.23
CA LYS A 86 18.66 10.89 -14.49
C LYS A 86 18.03 10.01 -15.56
N LEU A 87 16.69 10.04 -15.67
CA LEU A 87 15.94 9.21 -16.60
C LEU A 87 15.03 10.08 -17.48
N ALA A 88 15.55 10.46 -18.66
CA ALA A 88 14.84 11.31 -19.61
C ALA A 88 13.67 10.60 -20.30
N ASN A 89 13.77 9.29 -20.52
CA ASN A 89 12.76 8.47 -21.17
C ASN A 89 12.28 7.36 -20.20
N PRO A 90 11.37 7.68 -19.26
CA PRO A 90 10.84 6.70 -18.34
C PRO A 90 9.94 5.69 -19.08
N PRO A 91 9.84 4.45 -18.60
CA PRO A 91 8.93 3.47 -19.16
C PRO A 91 7.47 3.94 -19.03
N LYS A 92 6.67 3.64 -20.05
CA LYS A 92 5.24 3.99 -20.12
C LYS A 92 4.32 2.79 -19.93
N SER A 93 4.89 1.63 -19.63
CA SER A 93 4.16 0.40 -19.39
C SER A 93 4.97 -0.57 -18.56
N LEU A 94 4.30 -1.53 -17.92
CA LEU A 94 4.99 -2.61 -17.20
C LEU A 94 5.83 -3.44 -18.19
N LYS A 95 5.33 -3.61 -19.41
CA LYS A 95 6.07 -4.28 -20.48
C LYS A 95 7.38 -3.56 -20.79
N GLU A 96 7.35 -2.24 -20.99
CA GLU A 96 8.54 -1.44 -21.28
C GLU A 96 9.52 -1.41 -20.10
N LEU A 97 9.02 -1.39 -18.86
CA LEU A 97 9.84 -1.52 -17.67
C LEU A 97 10.64 -2.84 -17.64
N VAL A 98 9.98 -3.94 -18.03
CA VAL A 98 10.57 -5.29 -18.01
C VAL A 98 11.44 -5.56 -19.24
N GLU A 99 11.00 -5.12 -20.41
CA GLU A 99 11.50 -5.53 -21.71
C GLU A 99 12.25 -4.45 -22.47
N GLY A 100 12.14 -3.19 -22.03
CA GLY A 100 12.69 -2.04 -22.71
C GLY A 100 14.21 -2.09 -22.91
N PRO A 101 14.74 -1.17 -23.75
CA PRO A 101 16.15 -1.12 -24.04
C PRO A 101 16.95 -0.98 -22.75
N GLN A 102 17.89 -1.90 -22.56
CA GLN A 102 18.83 -1.87 -21.45
C GLN A 102 19.70 -0.63 -21.61
N ASN A 103 19.47 0.42 -20.81
CA ASN A 103 20.31 1.63 -20.81
C ASN A 103 21.78 1.22 -20.58
N GLY A 104 22.57 1.14 -21.66
CA GLY A 104 23.97 0.70 -21.60
C GLY A 104 24.19 -0.80 -21.31
N GLY A 105 23.24 -1.68 -21.61
CA GLY A 105 23.41 -3.14 -21.46
C GLY A 105 23.09 -3.71 -20.07
N SER A 106 22.59 -2.90 -19.14
CA SER A 106 22.12 -3.34 -17.82
C SER A 106 20.60 -3.22 -17.68
N SER A 107 19.97 -4.19 -17.02
CA SER A 107 18.56 -4.12 -16.56
C SER A 107 18.31 -2.90 -15.70
N MET A 108 17.19 -2.22 -15.94
CA MET A 108 16.72 -1.12 -15.11
C MET A 108 16.70 -1.54 -13.64
N LYS A 109 17.38 -0.77 -12.80
CA LYS A 109 17.56 -1.11 -11.39
C LYS A 109 16.40 -0.53 -10.61
N ILE A 110 15.51 -1.42 -10.16
CA ILE A 110 14.32 -1.05 -9.42
C ILE A 110 14.55 -1.32 -7.94
N ARG A 111 14.46 -0.28 -7.12
CA ARG A 111 14.42 -0.45 -5.66
C ARG A 111 12.98 -0.70 -5.22
N VAL A 112 12.77 -1.79 -4.49
CA VAL A 112 11.51 -2.05 -3.76
C VAL A 112 11.81 -1.94 -2.27
N PRO A 113 10.95 -1.29 -1.47
CA PRO A 113 11.03 -1.35 -0.03
C PRO A 113 11.12 -2.81 0.42
N ALA A 114 11.99 -3.15 1.36
CA ALA A 114 12.24 -4.55 1.69
C ALA A 114 10.91 -5.31 1.95
N PRO A 115 10.73 -6.55 1.43
CA PRO A 115 9.50 -7.35 1.60
C PRO A 115 9.01 -7.55 3.04
N ARG A 116 9.86 -7.20 4.01
CA ARG A 116 9.67 -7.38 5.45
C ARG A 116 9.23 -6.10 6.17
N THR A 117 9.12 -4.96 5.47
CA THR A 117 8.95 -3.64 6.12
C THR A 117 7.52 -3.07 6.07
N GLY A 118 6.57 -3.72 5.41
CA GLY A 118 5.16 -3.28 5.46
C GLY A 118 4.29 -3.79 4.31
N PRO A 119 3.00 -3.41 4.30
CA PRO A 119 2.00 -3.84 3.32
C PRO A 119 2.39 -3.47 1.87
N ALA A 120 3.01 -2.30 1.69
CA ALA A 120 3.59 -1.84 0.41
C ALA A 120 4.46 -2.89 -0.31
N ALA A 121 5.22 -3.69 0.43
CA ALA A 121 6.13 -4.68 -0.14
C ALA A 121 5.47 -6.07 -0.37
N VAL A 122 4.35 -6.34 0.29
CA VAL A 122 3.47 -7.49 0.00
C VAL A 122 2.62 -7.18 -1.23
N ASP A 123 2.18 -5.94 -1.37
CA ASP A 123 1.35 -5.43 -2.46
C ASP A 123 2.13 -5.26 -3.75
N ALA A 124 3.42 -4.91 -3.64
CA ALA A 124 4.42 -5.07 -4.69
C ALA A 124 4.57 -6.51 -5.20
N LYS A 125 3.94 -7.52 -4.60
CA LYS A 125 3.80 -8.86 -5.20
C LYS A 125 2.38 -9.10 -5.71
N GLY A 126 1.37 -8.49 -5.10
CA GLY A 126 -0.05 -8.55 -5.50
C GLY A 126 -0.33 -7.93 -6.86
N LEU A 127 0.11 -6.68 -7.06
CA LEU A 127 0.15 -5.95 -8.35
C LEU A 127 0.68 -6.78 -9.53
N TRP A 128 1.58 -7.71 -9.21
CA TRP A 128 2.44 -8.40 -10.16
C TRP A 128 1.89 -9.77 -10.50
N ARG A 129 1.07 -10.31 -9.59
CA ARG A 129 0.23 -11.49 -9.84
C ARG A 129 -1.00 -11.14 -10.66
N SER A 130 -1.56 -9.94 -10.51
CA SER A 130 -2.71 -9.50 -11.30
C SER A 130 -2.33 -9.23 -12.76
N SER A 131 -1.18 -8.59 -13.02
CA SER A 131 -0.66 -8.41 -14.40
C SER A 131 -0.36 -9.73 -15.11
N ALA A 132 -0.19 -10.83 -14.37
CA ALA A 132 0.06 -12.15 -14.93
C ALA A 132 -1.21 -12.92 -15.35
N ARG A 133 -2.41 -12.47 -14.97
CA ARG A 133 -3.68 -13.14 -15.27
C ARG A 133 -4.18 -12.79 -16.67
N GLY A 134 -3.60 -13.44 -17.68
CA GLY A 134 -4.09 -13.48 -19.05
C GLY A 134 -4.28 -14.93 -19.54
N THR A 135 -4.69 -15.11 -20.80
CA THR A 135 -4.84 -16.40 -21.50
C THR A 135 -3.63 -17.34 -21.36
N ALA A 136 -3.74 -18.63 -21.69
CA ALA A 136 -2.64 -19.60 -21.49
C ALA A 136 -1.29 -19.21 -22.15
N GLU A 137 -1.31 -18.54 -23.31
CA GLU A 137 -0.12 -17.94 -23.95
C GLU A 137 0.37 -16.69 -23.22
N ALA A 138 -0.54 -15.80 -22.82
CA ALA A 138 -0.21 -14.69 -21.93
C ALA A 138 0.35 -15.20 -20.59
N GLY A 139 -0.02 -16.40 -20.13
CA GLY A 139 0.51 -17.01 -18.91
C GLY A 139 1.98 -17.46 -19.02
N ARG A 140 2.49 -17.82 -20.21
CA ARG A 140 3.93 -18.10 -20.40
C ARG A 140 4.73 -16.81 -20.49
N GLU A 141 4.27 -15.88 -21.32
CA GLU A 141 4.88 -14.57 -21.50
C GLU A 141 4.88 -13.76 -20.19
N ASN A 142 3.75 -13.74 -19.48
CA ASN A 142 3.64 -13.09 -18.19
C ASN A 142 4.50 -13.77 -17.12
N ARG A 143 4.65 -15.10 -17.13
CA ARG A 143 5.61 -15.77 -16.23
C ARG A 143 7.05 -15.37 -16.54
N TYR A 144 7.42 -15.26 -17.80
CA TYR A 144 8.74 -14.77 -18.20
C TYR A 144 8.96 -13.33 -17.74
N ARG A 145 7.99 -12.43 -17.99
CA ARG A 145 8.01 -11.04 -17.50
C ARG A 145 8.10 -10.98 -15.99
N HIS A 146 7.30 -11.78 -15.28
CA HIS A 146 7.30 -11.87 -13.83
C HIS A 146 8.67 -12.30 -13.31
N GLN A 147 9.27 -13.36 -13.87
CA GLN A 147 10.61 -13.80 -13.47
C GLN A 147 11.69 -12.77 -13.81
N ARG A 148 11.60 -12.07 -14.94
CA ARG A 148 12.56 -11.02 -15.31
C ARG A 148 12.44 -9.79 -14.42
N LEU A 149 11.21 -9.43 -14.03
CA LEU A 149 10.96 -8.31 -13.15
C LEU A 149 11.30 -8.67 -11.69
N GLU A 150 10.97 -9.86 -11.20
CA GLU A 150 11.50 -10.40 -9.93
C GLU A 150 13.03 -10.40 -9.93
N ARG A 151 13.65 -10.68 -11.09
CA ARG A 151 15.10 -10.55 -11.27
C ARG A 151 15.61 -9.10 -11.43
N SER A 152 14.75 -8.13 -11.59
CA SER A 152 15.13 -6.71 -11.63
C SER A 152 14.82 -6.03 -10.29
N LEU A 153 13.95 -6.68 -9.49
CA LEU A 153 13.62 -6.35 -8.12
C LEU A 153 14.66 -6.90 -7.15
N TRP A 154 15.77 -6.19 -7.04
CA TRP A 154 16.64 -6.35 -5.89
C TRP A 154 16.75 -5.05 -5.12
N SER A 155 16.97 -5.18 -3.81
CA SER A 155 17.26 -4.09 -2.90
C SER A 155 18.59 -3.43 -3.26
N VAL A 156 18.64 -2.74 -4.39
CA VAL A 156 19.75 -1.87 -4.76
C VAL A 156 19.71 -0.63 -3.86
N PRO A 157 20.87 -0.09 -3.44
CA PRO A 157 20.92 1.21 -2.78
C PRO A 157 20.20 2.26 -3.61
N GLU A 158 19.57 3.23 -2.95
CA GLU A 158 18.83 4.31 -3.65
C GLU A 158 19.70 5.08 -4.65
N ARG A 159 20.97 5.29 -4.31
CA ARG A 159 21.97 5.90 -5.21
C ARG A 159 22.23 5.09 -6.49
N GLU A 160 21.90 3.80 -6.50
CA GLU A 160 22.16 2.85 -7.57
C GLU A 160 20.86 2.41 -8.29
N SER A 161 19.69 2.87 -7.84
CA SER A 161 18.41 2.63 -8.53
C SER A 161 18.08 3.72 -9.53
N ASP A 162 17.57 3.31 -10.69
CA ASP A 162 16.98 4.22 -11.68
C ASP A 162 15.57 4.63 -11.28
N THR A 163 14.83 3.69 -10.66
CA THR A 163 13.45 3.89 -10.20
C THR A 163 13.20 3.21 -8.86
N VAL A 164 12.19 3.70 -8.13
CA VAL A 164 11.73 3.12 -6.86
C VAL A 164 10.26 2.79 -6.98
N LEU A 165 9.86 1.57 -6.60
CA LEU A 165 8.44 1.27 -6.43
C LEU A 165 7.92 2.00 -5.20
N SER A 166 7.00 2.93 -5.44
CA SER A 166 6.42 3.82 -4.44
C SER A 166 4.98 4.14 -4.86
N TYR A 167 4.50 5.36 -4.62
CA TYR A 167 3.15 5.79 -4.94
C TYR A 167 3.15 6.94 -5.94
N THR A 168 2.04 7.10 -6.66
CA THR A 168 1.77 8.25 -7.54
C THR A 168 1.83 9.59 -6.80
N THR A 169 1.57 9.58 -5.49
CA THR A 169 1.59 10.75 -4.59
C THR A 169 2.97 11.07 -4.04
N SER A 170 3.95 10.15 -4.13
CA SER A 170 5.30 10.36 -3.56
C SER A 170 6.04 11.61 -4.05
N PRO A 171 5.90 12.05 -5.32
CA PRO A 171 6.48 13.33 -5.75
C PRO A 171 6.04 14.54 -4.92
N ALA A 172 4.85 14.51 -4.31
CA ALA A 172 4.36 15.60 -3.47
C ALA A 172 5.25 15.84 -2.24
N TYR A 173 5.79 14.76 -1.63
CA TYR A 173 6.75 14.87 -0.54
C TYR A 173 7.98 15.67 -0.96
N HIS A 174 8.62 15.29 -2.06
CA HIS A 174 9.84 15.96 -2.53
C HIS A 174 9.57 17.41 -2.91
N MET A 175 8.42 17.72 -3.51
CA MET A 175 8.05 19.09 -3.85
C MET A 175 7.83 19.96 -2.60
N ILE A 176 7.13 19.44 -1.59
CA ILE A 176 6.74 20.21 -0.41
C ILE A 176 7.88 20.28 0.63
N GLU A 177 8.46 19.15 1.00
CA GLU A 177 9.46 19.06 2.08
C GLU A 177 10.86 19.37 1.58
N GLU A 178 11.24 18.82 0.41
CA GLU A 178 12.60 18.96 -0.11
C GLU A 178 12.77 20.09 -1.12
N LYS A 179 11.69 20.76 -1.53
CA LYS A 179 11.67 21.78 -2.59
C LYS A 179 12.27 21.28 -3.90
N LYS A 180 12.05 20.00 -4.20
CA LYS A 180 12.52 19.31 -5.40
C LYS A 180 11.36 18.90 -6.28
N ASP A 181 11.35 19.39 -7.51
CA ASP A 181 10.35 19.09 -8.52
C ASP A 181 10.82 18.05 -9.56
N ASN A 182 12.03 17.51 -9.38
CA ASN A 182 12.65 16.59 -10.32
C ASN A 182 12.17 15.13 -10.18
N TYR A 183 11.48 14.78 -9.09
CA TYR A 183 10.88 13.46 -8.94
C TYR A 183 9.51 13.37 -9.61
N ALA A 184 9.26 12.26 -10.31
CA ALA A 184 7.99 12.00 -10.97
C ALA A 184 7.59 10.53 -10.88
N ALA A 185 6.29 10.26 -10.87
CA ALA A 185 5.75 8.92 -11.02
C ALA A 185 5.57 8.60 -12.52
N ALA A 186 6.07 7.44 -12.96
CA ALA A 186 5.90 6.99 -14.34
C ALA A 186 4.45 6.54 -14.57
N ASN A 187 3.77 7.16 -15.53
CA ASN A 187 2.37 6.85 -15.87
C ASN A 187 2.32 5.64 -16.81
N PHE A 188 1.81 4.52 -16.31
CA PHE A 188 1.73 3.28 -17.08
C PHE A 188 0.38 3.16 -17.81
N ALA A 189 0.42 2.75 -19.08
CA ALA A 189 -0.76 2.63 -19.93
C ALA A 189 -1.78 1.60 -19.40
N GLU A 190 -1.33 0.58 -18.67
CA GLU A 190 -2.18 -0.43 -18.04
C GLU A 190 -2.90 0.10 -16.78
N GLY A 191 -2.59 1.32 -16.36
CA GLY A 191 -3.07 1.91 -15.12
C GLY A 191 -2.24 1.50 -13.90
N HIS A 192 -2.68 1.96 -12.74
CA HIS A 192 -1.99 1.77 -11.46
C HIS A 192 -2.88 1.01 -10.48
N TYR A 193 -2.27 0.18 -9.66
CA TYR A 193 -3.01 -0.62 -8.69
C TYR A 193 -3.29 0.18 -7.42
N LEU A 194 -4.55 0.12 -7.02
CA LEU A 194 -5.07 0.76 -5.82
C LEU A 194 -4.65 -0.03 -4.56
N GLN A 195 -4.06 0.68 -3.61
CA GLN A 195 -3.97 0.27 -2.21
C GLN A 195 -4.95 1.09 -1.40
N VAL A 196 -5.73 0.44 -0.55
CA VAL A 196 -6.55 1.10 0.47
C VAL A 196 -6.03 0.61 1.81
N GLU A 197 -5.38 1.48 2.59
CA GLU A 197 -4.93 1.12 3.92
C GLU A 197 -6.09 1.20 4.92
N VAL A 198 -6.14 0.21 5.81
CA VAL A 198 -7.25 0.04 6.76
C VAL A 198 -6.75 -0.12 8.18
N ALA A 199 -7.62 0.26 9.12
CA ALA A 199 -7.48 -0.07 10.52
C ALA A 199 -8.67 -0.90 11.01
N ALA A 200 -8.42 -1.72 12.02
CA ALA A 200 -9.46 -2.48 12.70
C ALA A 200 -9.15 -2.57 14.19
N ARG A 201 -10.20 -2.59 15.01
CA ARG A 201 -10.06 -2.88 16.44
C ARG A 201 -9.94 -4.39 16.66
N THR A 202 -9.14 -4.77 17.65
CA THR A 202 -8.99 -6.18 18.00
C THR A 202 -10.20 -6.68 18.79
N ALA A 203 -10.57 -7.94 18.57
CA ALA A 203 -11.63 -8.60 19.35
C ALA A 203 -11.24 -8.77 20.83
N ALA A 204 -9.93 -8.86 21.12
CA ALA A 204 -9.37 -9.00 22.47
C ALA A 204 -9.06 -7.66 23.16
N SER A 205 -9.43 -6.52 22.56
CA SER A 205 -9.19 -5.19 23.12
C SER A 205 -9.79 -5.08 24.53
N LYS A 206 -8.99 -4.53 25.46
CA LYS A 206 -9.46 -4.22 26.83
C LYS A 206 -10.16 -2.87 26.90
N GLN A 207 -10.13 -2.11 25.80
CA GLN A 207 -10.74 -0.78 25.68
C GLN A 207 -11.58 -0.68 24.39
N PRO A 208 -12.61 -1.54 24.20
CA PRO A 208 -13.34 -1.62 22.94
C PRO A 208 -14.02 -0.30 22.55
N GLU A 209 -14.58 0.42 23.53
CA GLU A 209 -15.19 1.74 23.29
C GLU A 209 -14.16 2.80 22.88
N LEU A 210 -12.94 2.73 23.43
CA LEU A 210 -11.88 3.66 23.07
C LEU A 210 -11.33 3.37 21.68
N ALA A 211 -11.17 2.09 21.34
CA ALA A 211 -10.78 1.64 20.02
C ALA A 211 -11.81 2.08 18.96
N GLU A 212 -13.10 1.92 19.24
CA GLU A 212 -14.18 2.42 18.37
C GLU A 212 -14.13 3.94 18.21
N LYS A 213 -13.96 4.69 19.30
CA LYS A 213 -13.79 6.16 19.24
C LYS A 213 -12.58 6.55 18.38
N PHE A 214 -11.48 5.80 18.47
CA PHE A 214 -10.32 6.02 17.62
C PHE A 214 -10.61 5.77 16.13
N LEU A 215 -11.31 4.68 15.78
CA LEU A 215 -11.70 4.40 14.40
C LEU A 215 -12.66 5.49 13.84
N LYS A 216 -13.57 6.01 14.67
CA LYS A 216 -14.43 7.16 14.29
C LYS A 216 -13.63 8.45 14.12
N PHE A 217 -12.64 8.69 14.98
CA PHE A 217 -11.73 9.83 14.85
C PHE A 217 -10.89 9.75 13.56
N MET A 218 -10.49 8.55 13.16
CA MET A 218 -9.70 8.31 11.95
C MET A 218 -10.39 8.78 10.67
N VAL A 219 -11.73 8.72 10.63
CA VAL A 219 -12.55 9.22 9.50
C VAL A 219 -13.10 10.63 9.76
N SER A 220 -12.56 11.34 10.75
CA SER A 220 -12.92 12.74 11.00
C SER A 220 -12.06 13.68 10.17
N HIS A 221 -12.59 14.88 9.89
CA HIS A 221 -11.89 15.95 9.17
C HIS A 221 -10.50 16.26 9.73
N GLY A 222 -10.34 16.27 11.06
CA GLY A 222 -9.05 16.58 11.69
C GLY A 222 -7.96 15.55 11.39
N PHE A 223 -8.31 14.26 11.41
CA PHE A 223 -7.37 13.19 11.05
C PHE A 223 -7.10 13.20 9.53
N GLN A 224 -8.17 13.29 8.73
CA GLN A 224 -8.10 13.17 7.28
C GLN A 224 -7.36 14.33 6.61
N ASN A 225 -7.43 15.53 7.17
CA ASN A 225 -6.63 16.67 6.69
C ASN A 225 -5.13 16.50 6.89
N ALA A 226 -4.71 15.64 7.83
CA ALA A 226 -3.29 15.37 8.06
C ALA A 226 -2.75 14.29 7.10
N ILE A 227 -3.60 13.52 6.42
CA ILE A 227 -3.17 12.41 5.54
C ILE A 227 -2.31 12.88 4.36
N PRO A 228 -2.70 13.91 3.57
CA PRO A 228 -1.97 14.28 2.35
C PRO A 228 -0.49 14.64 2.59
N THR A 229 -0.17 15.29 3.71
CA THR A 229 1.20 15.72 4.05
C THR A 229 1.80 14.95 5.24
N GLY A 230 1.06 14.00 5.81
CA GLY A 230 1.50 13.14 6.90
C GLY A 230 1.92 11.76 6.40
N ASN A 231 1.03 11.08 5.67
CA ASN A 231 1.29 9.75 5.10
C ASN A 231 1.56 9.79 3.59
N TRP A 232 1.41 10.95 2.94
CA TRP A 232 1.59 11.12 1.49
C TRP A 232 0.67 10.24 0.66
N MET A 233 -0.57 10.10 1.11
CA MET A 233 -1.63 9.31 0.48
C MET A 233 -2.89 10.16 0.29
N TYR A 234 -3.86 9.67 -0.46
CA TYR A 234 -5.15 10.33 -0.60
C TYR A 234 -6.03 10.09 0.63
N PRO A 235 -6.74 11.11 1.13
CA PRO A 235 -7.68 10.95 2.23
C PRO A 235 -8.92 10.16 1.78
N VAL A 236 -9.53 9.41 2.69
CA VAL A 236 -10.77 8.64 2.42
C VAL A 236 -12.03 9.47 2.68
N THR A 237 -11.88 10.71 3.13
CA THR A 237 -13.00 11.64 3.30
C THR A 237 -12.77 12.88 2.47
N GLY A 238 -13.79 13.34 1.75
CA GLY A 238 -13.76 14.66 1.13
C GLY A 238 -13.30 14.72 -0.32
N HIS A 239 -13.48 13.68 -1.13
CA HIS A 239 -13.53 13.83 -2.59
C HIS A 239 -14.90 13.37 -3.11
N PRO A 240 -15.67 14.22 -3.83
CA PRO A 240 -16.73 13.72 -4.69
C PRO A 240 -16.09 12.76 -5.69
N ALA A 241 -16.62 11.54 -5.80
CA ALA A 241 -16.22 10.60 -6.82
C ALA A 241 -16.27 11.26 -8.21
N GLY A 242 -15.12 11.58 -8.79
CA GLY A 242 -15.04 12.11 -10.15
C GLY A 242 -13.98 13.18 -10.36
N ARG A 243 -12.79 12.72 -10.77
CA ARG A 243 -11.81 13.33 -11.70
C ARG A 243 -10.39 13.10 -11.18
N VAL A 244 -9.78 12.06 -11.72
CA VAL A 244 -8.35 12.03 -12.08
C VAL A 244 -8.31 11.74 -13.57
#